data_AF-A0A4Q2Y572-F1
#
_entry.id   AF-A0A4Q2Y572-F1
#
_cell.length_a   1.000
_cell.length_b   1.000
_cell.length_c   1.000
_cell.angle_alpha   90.00
_cell.angle_beta   90.00
_cell.angle_gamma   90.00
#
_symmetry.space_group_name_H-M   'P 1'
#
loop_
_entity.id
_entity.type
_entity.pdbx_description
1 polymer ?
#
loop_
_entity_poly.entity_id
_entity_poly.type
_entity_poly.pdbx_seq_one_letter_code
_entity_poly.pdbx_strand_id
1 'polypeptide(L)'
;MKTRLFLLTAGPVILSALVLTALYTTPFSYLYCLARESSWMRSKTRHELESRLIAFYSIRETDPALTVWTQSAPWNLTPPRGDQKVLSYTIFAKERLDVLMTGDGEIVDMFPAYE
;
A
#
# COMPACT_ATOMS: atom_id res chain seq x y z
N MET A 1 4.37 6.98 41.68
CA MET A 1 5.26 6.28 40.71
C MET A 1 4.50 5.47 39.65
N LYS A 2 3.43 4.72 40.00
CA LYS A 2 2.68 3.87 39.04
C LYS A 2 2.09 4.60 37.82
N THR A 3 1.54 5.81 37.99
CA THR A 3 0.95 6.60 36.89
C THR A 3 1.98 7.09 35.86
N ARG A 4 3.19 7.45 36.29
CA ARG A 4 4.27 7.86 35.38
C ARG A 4 4.79 6.70 34.54
N LEU A 5 4.90 5.51 35.14
CA LEU A 5 5.29 4.30 34.42
C LEU A 5 4.23 3.90 33.38
N PHE A 6 2.95 3.99 33.74
CA PHE A 6 1.83 3.71 32.83
C PHE A 6 1.78 4.69 31.65
N LEU A 7 2.00 5.98 31.88
CA LEU A 7 2.11 6.99 30.81
C LEU A 7 3.30 6.72 29.87
N LEU A 8 4.43 6.26 30.42
CA LEU A 8 5.64 5.97 29.64
C LEU A 8 5.55 4.69 28.81
N THR A 9 4.77 3.70 29.23
CA THR A 9 4.67 2.40 28.54
C THR A 9 3.36 2.20 27.78
N ALA A 10 2.22 2.54 28.38
CA ALA A 10 0.91 2.36 27.76
C ALA A 10 0.52 3.56 26.89
N GLY A 11 0.99 4.76 27.21
CA GLY A 11 0.71 5.98 26.45
C GLY A 11 1.07 5.87 24.96
N PRO A 12 2.31 5.49 24.60
CA PRO A 12 2.71 5.31 23.21
C PRO A 12 1.88 4.25 22.48
N VAL A 13 1.60 3.12 23.14
CA VAL A 13 0.82 2.02 22.55
C VAL A 13 -0.62 2.45 22.26
N ILE A 14 -1.27 3.12 23.22
CA ILE A 14 -2.65 3.61 23.08
C ILE A 14 -2.71 4.69 22.00
N LEU A 15 -1.73 5.59 21.96
CA LEU A 15 -1.67 6.63 20.94
C LEU A 15 -1.50 6.03 19.53
N SER A 16 -0.61 5.06 19.35
CA SER A 16 -0.44 4.36 18.07
C SER A 16 -1.72 3.64 17.64
N ALA A 17 -2.39 2.95 18.57
CA ALA A 17 -3.65 2.27 18.29
C ALA A 17 -4.76 3.27 17.89
N LEU A 18 -4.85 4.42 18.57
CA LEU A 18 -5.78 5.50 18.22
C LEU A 18 -5.49 6.07 16.84
N VAL A 19 -4.23 6.33 16.50
CA VAL A 19 -3.83 6.85 15.18
C VAL A 19 -4.19 5.85 14.09
N LEU A 20 -3.88 4.57 14.26
CA LEU A 20 -4.23 3.52 13.29
C LEU A 20 -5.75 3.39 13.12
N THR A 21 -6.50 3.45 14.23
CA THR A 21 -7.96 3.39 14.20
C THR A 21 -8.55 4.62 13.50
N ALA A 22 -7.99 5.80 13.74
CA ALA A 22 -8.38 7.03 13.07
C ALA A 22 -8.12 6.94 11.57
N LEU A 23 -6.94 6.50 11.15
CA LEU A 23 -6.63 6.27 9.72
C LEU A 23 -7.59 5.26 9.08
N TYR A 24 -7.96 4.20 9.80
CA TYR A 24 -8.89 3.19 9.28
C TYR A 24 -10.34 3.71 9.14
N THR A 25 -10.81 4.53 10.08
CA THR A 25 -12.23 4.95 10.13
C THR A 25 -12.50 6.27 9.42
N THR A 26 -11.53 7.19 9.38
CA THR A 26 -11.67 8.54 8.80
C THR A 26 -11.15 8.61 7.36
N PRO A 27 -11.38 9.70 6.61
CA PRO A 27 -10.75 9.91 5.30
C PRO A 27 -9.25 10.25 5.37
N PHE A 28 -8.63 10.26 6.55
CA PHE A 28 -7.19 10.54 6.68
C PHE A 28 -6.29 9.42 6.15
N SER A 29 -6.84 8.23 5.85
CA SER A 29 -6.15 7.17 5.11
C SER A 29 -5.55 7.68 3.80
N TYR A 30 -6.31 8.48 3.07
CA TYR A 30 -5.90 9.09 1.81
C TYR A 30 -4.68 10.00 1.98
N LEU A 31 -4.74 10.94 2.92
CA LEU A 31 -3.62 11.86 3.20
C LEU A 31 -2.36 11.12 3.65
N TYR A 32 -2.53 10.06 4.44
CA TYR A 32 -1.42 9.18 4.81
C TYR A 32 -0.80 8.52 3.57
N CYS A 33 -1.63 7.97 2.67
CA CYS A 33 -1.15 7.31 1.46
C CYS A 33 -0.43 8.28 0.53
N LEU A 34 -0.98 9.49 0.30
CA LEU A 34 -0.30 10.55 -0.44
C LEU A 34 1.06 10.92 0.15
N ALA A 35 1.15 11.09 1.47
CA ALA A 35 2.40 11.43 2.13
C ALA A 35 3.48 10.34 2.00
N ARG A 36 3.06 9.08 1.79
CA ARG A 36 3.95 7.91 1.73
C ARG A 36 4.20 7.38 0.33
N GLU A 37 3.40 7.81 -0.64
CA GLU A 37 3.44 7.38 -2.03
C GLU A 37 4.85 7.41 -2.61
N SER A 38 5.56 8.54 -2.50
CA SER A 38 6.93 8.68 -3.02
C SER A 38 7.93 7.67 -2.42
N SER A 39 7.70 7.22 -1.18
CA SER A 39 8.49 6.17 -0.55
C SER A 39 8.14 4.80 -1.11
N TRP A 40 6.85 4.54 -1.36
CA TRP A 40 6.38 3.28 -1.92
C TRP A 40 6.85 3.11 -3.37
N MET A 41 6.71 4.14 -4.20
CA MET A 41 7.14 4.16 -5.61
C MET A 41 8.65 3.91 -5.79
N ARG A 42 9.45 4.11 -4.75
CA ARG A 42 10.89 3.81 -4.77
C ARG A 42 11.24 2.35 -4.47
N SER A 43 10.26 1.49 -4.21
CA SER A 43 10.50 0.09 -3.83
C SER A 43 10.74 -0.75 -5.08
N LYS A 44 11.75 -1.61 -5.05
CA LYS A 44 12.11 -2.47 -6.19
C LYS A 44 11.56 -3.88 -6.08
N THR A 45 11.26 -4.30 -4.85
CA THR A 45 10.77 -5.65 -4.55
C THR A 45 9.53 -5.56 -3.69
N ARG A 46 8.72 -6.62 -3.74
CA ARG A 46 7.55 -6.77 -2.87
C ARG A 46 7.90 -6.63 -1.39
N HIS A 47 8.98 -7.28 -0.95
CA HIS A 47 9.37 -7.26 0.46
C HIS A 47 9.74 -5.83 0.92
N GLU A 48 10.44 -5.09 0.08
CA GLU A 48 10.76 -3.68 0.35
C GLU A 48 9.50 -2.81 0.43
N LEU A 49 8.56 -2.99 -0.49
CA LEU A 49 7.28 -2.28 -0.47
C LEU A 49 6.48 -2.57 0.81
N GLU A 50 6.33 -3.84 1.17
CA GLU A 50 5.60 -4.27 2.36
C GLU A 50 6.24 -3.75 3.66
N SER A 51 7.57 -3.67 3.71
CA SER A 51 8.28 -3.07 4.85
C SER A 51 8.01 -1.56 4.99
N ARG A 52 7.77 -0.86 3.88
CA ARG A 52 7.50 0.59 3.84
C ARG A 52 6.04 0.95 4.02
N LEU A 53 5.13 0.00 3.78
CA LEU A 53 3.70 0.22 3.90
C LEU A 53 3.26 0.51 5.34
N ILE A 54 3.94 -0.02 6.37
CA ILE A 54 3.66 0.19 7.82
C ILE A 54 2.18 0.52 8.10
N ALA A 55 1.29 -0.30 7.57
CA ALA A 55 -0.15 -0.08 7.56
C ALA A 55 -0.87 -1.43 7.51
N PHE A 56 -2.15 -1.44 7.89
CA PHE A 56 -3.01 -2.58 7.61
C PHE A 56 -3.30 -2.60 6.12
N TYR A 57 -2.97 -3.70 5.45
CA TYR A 57 -3.32 -3.92 4.06
C TYR A 57 -3.80 -5.36 3.86
N SER A 58 -4.64 -5.55 2.85
CA SER A 58 -4.88 -6.85 2.23
C SER A 58 -4.26 -6.86 0.83
N ILE A 59 -3.88 -8.05 0.35
CA ILE A 59 -3.29 -8.24 -0.99
C ILE A 59 -4.16 -9.21 -1.75
N ARG A 60 -4.42 -8.90 -3.02
CA ARG A 60 -5.01 -9.83 -3.98
C ARG A 60 -4.11 -9.93 -5.21
N GLU A 61 -3.75 -11.16 -5.56
CA GLU A 61 -3.10 -11.45 -6.83
C GLU A 61 -4.15 -11.58 -7.93
N THR A 62 -3.96 -10.88 -9.04
CA THR A 62 -4.87 -10.89 -10.20
C THR A 62 -4.06 -11.01 -11.48
N ASP A 63 -4.59 -11.79 -12.43
CA ASP A 63 -4.05 -11.85 -13.79
C ASP A 63 -4.12 -10.45 -14.42
N PRO A 64 -3.01 -9.90 -14.95
CA PRO A 64 -3.01 -8.58 -15.57
C PRO A 64 -4.06 -8.44 -16.68
N ALA A 65 -4.38 -9.52 -17.40
CA ALA A 65 -5.40 -9.54 -18.46
C ALA A 65 -6.81 -9.16 -17.96
N LEU A 66 -7.07 -9.30 -16.67
CA LEU A 66 -8.35 -8.99 -16.03
C LEU A 66 -8.37 -7.62 -15.35
N THR A 67 -7.35 -6.78 -15.57
CA THR A 67 -7.17 -5.51 -14.88
C THR A 67 -7.10 -4.32 -15.84
N VAL A 68 -7.14 -3.11 -15.28
CA VAL A 68 -6.98 -1.86 -16.05
C VAL A 68 -5.61 -1.75 -16.73
N TRP A 69 -4.63 -2.55 -16.32
CA TRP A 69 -3.29 -2.60 -16.89
C TRP A 69 -3.24 -3.12 -18.33
N THR A 70 -4.31 -3.72 -18.87
CA THR A 70 -4.40 -4.06 -20.30
C THR A 70 -5.21 -3.05 -21.11
N GLN A 71 -5.74 -2.00 -20.48
CA GLN A 71 -6.42 -0.94 -21.22
C GLN A 71 -5.43 -0.19 -22.09
N SER A 72 -5.90 0.28 -23.25
CA SER A 72 -5.10 1.08 -24.19
C SER A 72 -4.79 2.46 -23.61
N ALA A 73 -3.70 3.06 -24.08
CA ALA A 73 -3.27 4.41 -23.74
C ALA A 73 -4.44 5.42 -23.76
N PRO A 74 -4.46 6.45 -22.88
CA PRO A 74 -3.33 6.98 -22.10
C PRO A 74 -3.09 6.31 -20.73
N TRP A 75 -3.94 5.36 -20.34
CA TRP A 75 -3.98 4.80 -18.98
C TRP A 75 -2.91 3.75 -18.68
N ASN A 76 -2.15 3.36 -19.71
CA ASN A 76 -1.20 2.27 -19.65
C ASN A 76 0.09 2.65 -20.38
N LEU A 77 1.07 3.11 -19.61
CA LEU A 77 2.42 3.42 -20.11
C LEU A 77 3.29 2.16 -20.16
N THR A 78 2.93 1.12 -19.39
CA THR A 78 3.73 -0.09 -19.20
C THR A 78 2.85 -1.34 -19.29
N PRO A 79 2.49 -1.82 -20.50
CA PRO A 79 1.62 -2.96 -20.66
C PRO A 79 2.25 -4.24 -20.08
N PRO A 80 1.46 -5.08 -19.38
CA PRO A 80 1.93 -6.34 -18.82
C PRO A 80 2.51 -7.28 -19.89
N ARG A 81 3.60 -7.97 -19.53
CA ARG A 81 4.25 -9.01 -20.34
C ARG A 81 4.04 -10.40 -19.74
N GLY A 82 4.26 -11.45 -20.53
CA GLY A 82 3.65 -12.78 -20.33
C GLY A 82 3.79 -13.43 -18.95
N ASP A 83 4.87 -13.23 -18.22
CA ASP A 83 5.11 -13.80 -16.88
C ASP A 83 4.73 -12.85 -15.73
N GLN A 84 4.22 -11.66 -16.06
CA GLN A 84 3.93 -10.62 -15.09
C GLN A 84 2.57 -10.84 -14.42
N LYS A 85 2.46 -10.33 -13.20
CA LYS A 85 1.24 -10.39 -12.39
C LYS A 85 0.95 -9.07 -11.72
N VAL A 86 -0.33 -8.82 -11.43
CA VAL A 86 -0.75 -7.64 -10.68
C VAL A 86 -1.04 -8.03 -9.25
N LEU A 87 -0.38 -7.35 -8.30
CA LEU A 87 -0.74 -7.39 -6.89
C LEU A 87 -1.52 -6.12 -6.55
N SER A 88 -2.78 -6.28 -6.17
CA SER A 88 -3.62 -5.20 -5.68
C SER A 88 -3.58 -5.15 -4.16
N TYR A 89 -2.98 -4.09 -3.63
CA TYR A 89 -2.98 -3.77 -2.21
C TYR A 89 -4.19 -2.90 -1.87
N THR A 90 -4.94 -3.27 -0.84
CA THR A 90 -5.99 -2.42 -0.25
C THR A 90 -5.54 -1.96 1.14
N ILE A 91 -5.10 -0.71 1.23
CA ILE A 91 -4.52 -0.07 2.41
C ILE A 91 -5.66 0.56 3.22
N PHE A 92 -5.69 0.29 4.53
CA PHE A 92 -6.77 0.70 5.43
C PHE A 92 -8.19 0.33 4.93
N ALA A 93 -8.30 -0.75 4.15
CA ALA A 93 -9.53 -1.23 3.51
C ALA A 93 -10.22 -0.22 2.56
N LYS A 94 -9.50 0.83 2.13
CA LYS A 94 -10.07 1.93 1.33
C LYS A 94 -9.20 2.28 0.13
N GLU A 95 -7.91 2.50 0.38
CA GLU A 95 -7.01 3.05 -0.62
C GLU A 95 -6.36 1.92 -1.42
N ARG A 96 -6.36 2.03 -2.75
CA ARG A 96 -5.86 0.98 -3.64
C ARG A 96 -4.51 1.34 -4.24
N LEU A 97 -3.58 0.38 -4.17
CA LEU A 97 -2.29 0.44 -4.84
C LEU A 97 -2.12 -0.84 -5.65
N ASP A 98 -2.12 -0.73 -6.97
CA ASP A 98 -1.81 -1.85 -7.85
C ASP A 98 -0.32 -1.86 -8.17
N VAL A 99 0.27 -3.06 -8.15
CA VAL A 99 1.69 -3.26 -8.37
C VAL A 99 1.87 -4.30 -9.46
N LEU A 100 2.51 -3.92 -10.56
CA LEU A 100 2.89 -4.84 -11.62
C LEU A 100 4.23 -5.48 -11.25
N MET A 101 4.27 -6.81 -11.24
CA MET A 101 5.43 -7.58 -10.83
C MET A 101 5.86 -8.57 -11.89
N THR A 102 7.16 -8.82 -11.97
CA THR A 102 7.73 -9.94 -12.76
C THR A 102 7.51 -11.28 -12.05
N GLY A 103 7.68 -12.39 -12.78
CA GLY A 103 7.67 -13.73 -12.20
C GLY A 103 8.74 -13.92 -11.10
N ASP A 104 9.86 -13.19 -11.21
CA ASP A 104 10.99 -13.23 -10.26
C ASP A 104 10.78 -12.37 -9.00
N GLY A 105 9.65 -11.67 -8.88
CA GLY A 105 9.31 -10.90 -7.69
C GLY A 105 9.85 -9.46 -7.66
N GLU A 106 10.29 -8.94 -8.81
CA GLU A 106 10.65 -7.52 -8.97
C GLU A 106 9.41 -6.69 -9.32
N ILE A 107 9.41 -5.43 -8.88
CA ILE A 107 8.36 -4.48 -9.21
C ILE A 107 8.72 -3.77 -10.51
N VAL A 108 7.85 -3.91 -11.50
CA VAL A 108 7.97 -3.28 -12.81
C VAL A 108 7.40 -1.87 -12.77
N ASP A 109 6.21 -1.73 -12.21
CA ASP A 109 5.50 -0.46 -12.13
C ASP A 109 4.48 -0.50 -10.98
N MET A 110 4.03 0.67 -10.56
CA MET A 110 3.01 0.82 -9.53
C MET A 110 2.00 1.87 -9.96
N PHE A 111 0.73 1.57 -9.73
CA PHE A 111 -0.38 2.46 -10.02
C PHE A 111 -1.22 2.66 -8.76
N PRO A 112 -1.05 3.80 -8.07
CA PRO A 112 -1.97 4.18 -7.03
C PRO A 112 -3.30 4.62 -7.65
N ALA A 113 -4.39 3.95 -7.28
CA ALA A 113 -5.74 4.35 -7.64
C ALA A 113 -6.30 5.25 -6.53
N TYR A 114 -5.70 6.43 -6.41
CA TYR A 114 -6.23 7.56 -5.65
C TYR A 114 -7.12 8.35 -6.61
N GLU A 115 -8.42 8.47 -6.34
CA GLU A 115 -9.34 9.27 -7.18
C GLU A 115 -8.97 10.77 -7.19
#